data_AF-A0A099Z5B0-F1
#
_entry.id   AF-A0A099Z5B0-F1
#
_cell.length_a   1.000
_cell.length_b   1.000
_cell.length_c   1.000
_cell.angle_alpha   90.00
_cell.angle_beta   90.00
_cell.angle_gamma   90.00
#
_symmetry.space_group_name_H-M   'P 1'
#
loop_
_entity.id
_entity.type
_entity.pdbx_description
1 polymer ?
#
loop_
_entity_poly.entity_id
_entity_poly.type
_entity_poly.pdbx_seq_one_letter_code
_entity_poly.pdbx_strand_id
1 'polypeptide(L)' 'CPLCAKAFKHKHHLVEHRRLHTGEKPFCCARCGKRFSHSGSYSQHVHR' A
#
# COMPACT_ATOMS: atom_id res chain seq x y z
N CYS A 1 -5.46 -6.76 -12.93
CA CYS A 1 -4.45 -7.36 -12.02
C CYS A 1 -4.19 -8.75 -12.55
N PRO A 2 -2.94 -9.10 -12.91
CA PRO A 2 -2.64 -10.40 -13.51
C PRO A 2 -2.88 -11.58 -12.55
N LEU A 3 -2.97 -11.35 -11.24
CA LEU A 3 -3.10 -12.41 -10.23
C LEU A 3 -4.55 -12.73 -9.85
N CYS A 4 -5.51 -11.82 -10.08
CA CYS A 4 -6.89 -11.99 -9.62
C CYS A 4 -7.96 -11.32 -10.50
N ALA A 5 -7.60 -10.99 -11.75
CA ALA A 5 -8.48 -10.37 -12.75
C ALA A 5 -9.15 -9.02 -12.38
N LYS A 6 -8.89 -8.42 -11.19
CA LYS A 6 -9.42 -7.10 -10.84
C LYS A 6 -8.89 -6.00 -11.75
N ALA A 7 -9.80 -5.20 -12.33
CA ALA A 7 -9.48 -4.03 -13.15
C ALA A 7 -9.40 -2.75 -12.29
N PHE A 8 -8.55 -1.82 -12.69
CA PHE A 8 -8.35 -0.54 -12.01
C PHE A 8 -8.32 0.59 -13.03
N LYS A 9 -9.00 1.70 -12.72
CA LYS A 9 -9.01 2.91 -13.57
C LYS A 9 -7.63 3.58 -13.66
N HIS A 10 -6.82 3.48 -12.60
CA HIS A 10 -5.52 4.14 -12.51
C HIS A 10 -4.41 3.14 -12.20
N LYS A 11 -3.23 3.35 -12.81
CA LYS A 11 -2.04 2.51 -12.62
C LYS A 11 -1.60 2.44 -11.15
N HIS A 12 -1.63 3.56 -10.43
CA HIS A 12 -1.20 3.58 -9.03
C HIS A 12 -2.10 2.70 -8.13
N HIS A 13 -3.41 2.64 -8.39
CA HIS A 13 -4.31 1.71 -7.70
C HIS A 13 -3.98 0.24 -8.01
N LEU A 14 -3.63 -0.09 -9.26
CA LEU A 14 -3.17 -1.44 -9.61
C LEU A 14 -1.86 -1.79 -8.89
N VAL A 15 -0.90 -0.87 -8.84
CA VAL A 15 0.39 -1.09 -8.15
C VAL A 15 0.18 -1.28 -6.66
N GLU A 16 -0.62 -0.44 -6.02
CA GLU A 16 -0.97 -0.58 -4.61
C GLU A 16 -1.71 -1.89 -4.34
N HIS A 17 -2.68 -2.25 -5.18
CA HIS A 17 -3.40 -3.51 -5.08
C HIS A 17 -2.45 -4.72 -5.16
N ARG A 18 -1.42 -4.67 -6.01
CA ARG A 18 -0.45 -5.76 -6.12
C ARG A 18 0.29 -6.04 -4.82
N ARG A 19 0.46 -5.04 -3.95
CA ARG A 19 1.08 -5.21 -2.62
C ARG A 19 0.28 -6.13 -1.70
N LEU A 20 -1.01 -6.31 -1.95
CA LEU A 20 -1.84 -7.28 -1.21
C LEU A 20 -1.45 -8.74 -1.54
N HIS A 21 -0.92 -8.98 -2.74
CA HIS A 21 -0.45 -10.31 -3.14
C HIS A 21 0.99 -10.56 -2.69
N THR A 22 1.86 -9.54 -2.76
CA THR A 22 3.27 -9.68 -2.39
C THR A 22 3.54 -9.46 -0.89
N GLY A 23 2.59 -8.88 -0.17
CA GLY A 23 2.77 -8.47 1.23
C GLY A 23 3.70 -7.26 1.41
N GLU A 24 4.09 -6.59 0.32
CA GLU A 24 4.98 -5.44 0.37
C GLU A 24 4.39 -4.29 1.19
N LYS A 25 5.16 -3.83 2.18
CA LYS A 25 4.81 -2.68 3.01
C LYS A 25 5.96 -1.66 2.96
N PRO A 26 6.04 -0.84 1.91
CA PRO A 26 7.19 0.03 1.68
C PRO A 26 7.26 1.21 2.65
N PHE A 27 6.14 1.58 3.27
CA PHE A 27 6.09 2.71 4.18
C PHE A 27 6.30 2.23 5.62
N CYS A 28 7.35 2.71 6.27
CA CYS A 28 7.67 2.40 7.66
C CYS A 28 7.61 3.68 8.49
N CYS A 29 6.88 3.67 9.59
CA CYS A 29 6.92 4.76 10.55
C CYS A 29 8.21 4.70 11.36
N ALA A 30 9.05 5.72 11.25
CA ALA A 30 10.32 5.78 11.98
C ALA A 30 10.13 5.82 13.52
N ARG A 31 8.98 6.31 14.00
CA ARG A 31 8.70 6.45 15.44
C ARG A 31 8.29 5.14 16.12
N CYS A 32 7.48 4.32 15.45
CA CYS A 32 6.93 3.09 16.05
C CYS A 32 7.26 1.81 15.27
N GLY A 33 7.98 1.90 14.15
CA GLY A 33 8.33 0.75 13.29
C GLY A 33 7.17 0.14 12.52
N LYS A 34 5.94 0.67 12.67
CA LYS A 34 4.76 0.12 12.00
C LYS A 34 4.85 0.31 10.49
N ARG A 35 4.55 -0.77 9.75
CA ARG A 35 4.63 -0.80 8.28
C ARG A 35 3.27 -0.77 7.62
N PHE A 36 3.16 -0.05 6.52
CA PHE A 36 1.92 0.15 5.76
C PHE A 36 2.15 -0.17 4.27
N SER A 37 1.13 -0.75 3.63
CA SER A 37 1.11 -1.04 2.20
C SER A 37 0.57 0.13 1.36
N HIS A 38 -0.13 1.08 1.97
CA HIS A 38 -0.80 2.21 1.32
C HIS A 38 -0.23 3.54 1.82
N SER A 39 -0.01 4.50 0.93
CA SER A 39 0.56 5.81 1.30
C SER A 39 -0.42 6.64 2.14
N GLY A 40 -1.72 6.59 1.84
CA GLY A 40 -2.75 7.29 2.60
C GLY A 40 -2.83 6.82 4.06
N SER A 41 -2.77 5.51 4.28
CA SER A 41 -2.75 4.94 5.63
C SER A 41 -1.48 5.31 6.40
N TYR A 42 -0.32 5.32 5.73
CA TYR A 42 0.93 5.80 6.32
C TYR A 42 0.86 7.28 6.69
N SER A 43 0.43 8.13 5.75
CA SER A 43 0.30 9.58 5.95
C SER A 43 -0.64 9.89 7.12
N GLN A 44 -1.83 9.28 7.14
CA GLN A 44 -2.75 9.45 8.28
C GLN A 44 -2.14 8.99 9.60
N HIS A 45 -1.32 7.94 9.60
CA HIS A 45 -0.67 7.46 10.81
C HIS A 45 0.44 8.39 11.31
N VAL A 46 1.28 8.94 10.43
CA VAL A 46 2.42 9.79 10.85
C VAL A 46 1.99 11.18 11.29
N HIS A 47 0.81 11.63 10.87
CA HIS A 47 0.21 12.88 11.33
C HIS A 47 -0.65 12.72 12.60
N ARG A 48 -0.81 11.47 13.09
CA ARG A 48 -1.39 11.18 14.41
C ARG A 48 -0.29 11.08 15.46
#